data_AF-A0AAE7NMZ9-F1
#
_entry.id   AF-A0AAE7NMZ9-F1
#
_cell.length_a   1.000
_cell.length_b   1.000
_cell.length_c   1.000
_cell.angle_alpha   90.00
_cell.angle_beta   90.00
_cell.angle_gamma   90.00
#
_symmetry.space_group_name_H-M   'P 1'
#
loop_
_entity.id
_entity.type
_entity.pdbx_description
1 polymer ?
#
loop_
_entity_poly.entity_id
_entity_poly.type
_entity_poly.pdbx_seq_one_letter_code
_entity_poly.pdbx_strand_id
1 'polypeptide(L)'
;MEARANREHGSKRDEMYQNPERTEYEALVSRLRGHYGNIDIGGYSHNDLLRLRKLDAQRAADVARAQAAQPLNEAIGHLNAAHRRAIAAWQKIEEGRKSIAGNTREHQILGFDMALIEPIEMPKKVEASAATIEANDEATADMSRVADSLEARARKINSAVSQWANYTPDQQNRALILAIADRLGM
;
A
#
# COMPACT_ATOMS: atom_id res chain seq x y z
N MET A 1 -10.09 -19.58 -69.06
CA MET A 1 -10.20 -18.12 -68.91
C MET A 1 -11.45 -17.82 -68.07
N GLU A 2 -11.49 -18.29 -66.82
CA GLU A 2 -12.64 -18.14 -65.92
C GLU A 2 -12.12 -18.12 -64.48
N ALA A 3 -12.19 -16.97 -63.81
CA ALA A 3 -12.18 -16.83 -62.33
C ALA A 3 -12.07 -15.36 -61.91
N ARG A 4 -13.01 -14.47 -62.28
CA ARG A 4 -13.04 -13.09 -61.76
C ARG A 4 -14.44 -12.49 -61.55
N ALA A 5 -15.45 -13.29 -61.22
CA ALA A 5 -16.82 -12.77 -61.04
C ALA A 5 -17.46 -13.05 -59.68
N ASN A 6 -16.70 -13.33 -58.61
CA ASN A 6 -17.30 -13.74 -57.32
C ASN A 6 -16.73 -13.08 -56.05
N ARG A 7 -16.06 -11.92 -56.12
CA ARG A 7 -15.50 -11.25 -54.92
C ARG A 7 -16.19 -9.96 -54.46
N GLU A 8 -17.25 -9.50 -55.12
CA GLU A 8 -17.87 -8.20 -54.79
C GLU A 8 -19.27 -8.29 -54.16
N HIS A 9 -19.77 -9.48 -53.83
CA HIS A 9 -21.11 -9.67 -53.24
C HIS A 9 -21.12 -10.09 -51.77
N GLY A 10 -19.95 -10.20 -51.13
CA GLY A 10 -19.83 -10.50 -49.71
C GLY A 10 -19.78 -9.27 -48.80
N SER A 11 -19.39 -8.09 -49.29
CA SER A 11 -19.08 -6.95 -48.41
C SER A 11 -20.25 -6.00 -48.13
N LYS A 12 -21.33 -6.01 -48.91
CA LYS A 12 -22.46 -5.07 -48.77
C LYS A 12 -23.66 -5.61 -47.99
N ARG A 13 -23.68 -6.91 -47.66
CA ARG A 13 -24.79 -7.52 -46.89
C ARG A 13 -24.58 -7.41 -45.37
N ASP A 14 -23.34 -7.37 -44.91
CA ASP A 14 -23.04 -7.19 -43.49
C ASP A 14 -23.19 -5.73 -43.01
N GLU A 15 -23.19 -4.76 -43.93
CA GLU A 15 -23.42 -3.34 -43.62
C GLU A 15 -24.91 -2.95 -43.60
N MET A 16 -25.82 -3.76 -44.16
CA MET A 16 -27.21 -3.36 -44.43
C MET A 16 -28.22 -3.67 -43.29
N TYR A 17 -27.77 -4.29 -42.19
CA TYR A 17 -28.62 -4.62 -41.03
C TYR A 17 -27.97 -4.30 -39.67
N GLN A 18 -27.22 -3.20 -39.57
CA GLN A 18 -26.94 -2.64 -38.24
C GLN A 18 -28.23 -1.98 -37.73
N ASN A 19 -28.99 -2.69 -36.89
CA ASN A 19 -30.07 -2.08 -36.13
C ASN A 19 -29.41 -1.17 -35.07
N PRO A 20 -29.45 0.17 -35.21
CA PRO A 20 -28.72 1.08 -34.33
C PRO A 20 -29.15 0.95 -32.87
N GLU A 21 -30.42 0.65 -32.63
CA GLU A 21 -31.00 0.45 -31.30
C GLU A 21 -30.48 -0.84 -30.65
N ARG A 22 -30.26 -1.89 -31.45
CA ARG A 22 -29.66 -3.14 -30.97
C ARG A 22 -28.19 -2.94 -30.60
N THR A 23 -27.43 -2.22 -31.44
CA THR A 23 -26.02 -1.91 -31.16
C THR A 23 -25.89 -1.01 -29.92
N GLU A 24 -26.75 0.00 -29.77
CA GLU A 24 -26.78 0.87 -28.60
C GLU A 24 -27.14 0.08 -27.33
N TYR A 25 -28.16 -0.78 -27.40
CA TYR A 25 -28.54 -1.68 -26.31
C TYR A 25 -27.36 -2.56 -25.89
N GLU A 26 -26.76 -3.31 -26.81
CA GLU A 26 -25.67 -4.24 -26.50
C GLU A 26 -24.47 -3.51 -25.86
N ALA A 27 -24.15 -2.31 -26.34
CA ALA A 27 -23.12 -1.45 -25.77
C ALA A 27 -23.46 -0.97 -24.34
N LEU A 28 -24.69 -0.50 -24.10
CA LEU A 28 -25.15 -0.07 -22.77
C LEU A 28 -25.13 -1.24 -21.77
N VAL A 29 -25.63 -2.40 -22.19
CA VAL A 29 -25.67 -3.63 -21.40
C VAL A 29 -24.27 -4.09 -21.00
N SER A 30 -23.34 -4.13 -21.96
CA SER A 30 -21.95 -4.52 -21.69
C SER A 30 -21.32 -3.62 -20.63
N ARG A 31 -21.45 -2.29 -20.78
CA ARG A 31 -20.90 -1.32 -19.82
C ARG A 31 -21.55 -1.43 -18.44
N LEU A 32 -22.86 -1.60 -18.37
CA LEU A 32 -23.60 -1.66 -17.11
C LEU A 32 -23.33 -2.95 -16.35
N ARG A 33 -23.26 -4.10 -17.04
CA ARG A 33 -22.87 -5.37 -16.40
C ARG A 33 -21.45 -5.33 -15.86
N GLY A 34 -20.55 -4.63 -16.55
CA GLY A 34 -19.18 -4.43 -16.06
C GLY A 34 -19.10 -3.66 -14.72
N HIS A 35 -20.05 -2.78 -14.44
CA HIS A 35 -20.05 -1.95 -13.22
C HIS A 35 -20.95 -2.48 -12.10
N TYR A 36 -22.18 -2.90 -12.43
CA TYR A 36 -23.18 -3.33 -11.45
C TYR A 36 -23.30 -4.87 -11.32
N GLY A 37 -22.58 -5.64 -12.15
CA GLY A 37 -22.67 -7.11 -12.17
C GLY A 37 -23.91 -7.63 -12.88
N ASN A 38 -24.54 -8.68 -12.34
CA ASN A 38 -25.76 -9.26 -12.91
C ASN A 38 -26.98 -8.39 -12.60
N ILE A 39 -27.21 -7.41 -13.46
CA ILE A 39 -28.47 -6.64 -13.49
C ILE A 39 -29.48 -7.32 -14.41
N ASP A 40 -30.77 -7.23 -14.06
CA ASP A 40 -31.86 -7.63 -14.95
C ASP A 40 -32.01 -6.59 -16.06
N ILE A 41 -31.93 -7.06 -17.30
CA ILE A 41 -31.89 -6.24 -18.49
C ILE A 41 -33.04 -6.69 -19.36
N GLY A 42 -33.98 -5.78 -19.61
CA GLY A 42 -35.18 -6.02 -20.42
C GLY A 42 -34.87 -6.26 -21.90
N GLY A 43 -35.78 -5.88 -22.79
CA GLY A 43 -35.62 -6.06 -24.23
C GLY A 43 -35.05 -4.84 -24.95
N TYR A 44 -35.23 -4.82 -26.27
CA TYR A 44 -34.90 -3.68 -27.15
C TYR A 44 -36.03 -2.64 -27.21
N SER A 45 -36.97 -2.64 -26.26
CA SER A 45 -38.08 -1.69 -26.29
C SER A 45 -37.57 -0.28 -25.98
N HIS A 46 -38.26 0.74 -26.49
CA HIS A 46 -37.93 2.13 -26.22
C HIS A 46 -37.81 2.43 -24.71
N ASN A 47 -38.69 1.85 -23.89
CA ASN A 47 -38.70 2.04 -22.44
C ASN A 47 -37.49 1.36 -21.76
N ASP A 48 -37.09 0.19 -22.24
CA ASP A 48 -35.91 -0.52 -21.73
C ASP A 48 -34.63 0.25 -22.07
N LEU A 49 -34.52 0.75 -23.30
CA LEU A 49 -33.41 1.63 -23.71
C LEU A 49 -33.33 2.91 -22.87
N LEU A 50 -34.47 3.54 -22.59
CA LEU A 50 -34.52 4.71 -21.70
C LEU A 50 -34.06 4.37 -20.27
N ARG A 51 -34.45 3.21 -19.74
CA ARG A 51 -34.01 2.74 -18.42
C ARG A 51 -32.50 2.49 -18.41
N LEU A 52 -31.96 1.86 -19.45
CA LEU A 52 -30.52 1.61 -19.58
C LEU A 52 -29.72 2.90 -19.70
N ARG A 53 -30.19 3.90 -20.46
CA ARG A 53 -29.54 5.23 -20.53
C ARG A 53 -29.50 5.93 -19.17
N LYS A 54 -30.58 5.86 -18.38
CA LYS A 54 -30.62 6.41 -17.02
C LYS A 54 -29.63 5.72 -16.10
N LEU A 55 -29.54 4.39 -16.15
CA LEU A 55 -28.56 3.62 -15.39
C LEU A 55 -27.13 3.94 -15.83
N ASP A 56 -26.87 4.12 -17.13
CA ASP A 56 -25.53 4.46 -17.63
C ASP A 56 -25.11 5.87 -17.19
N ALA A 57 -26.06 6.81 -17.11
CA ALA A 57 -25.82 8.14 -16.54
C ALA A 57 -25.52 8.07 -15.03
N GLN A 58 -26.25 7.25 -14.27
CA GLN A 58 -25.96 7.00 -12.85
C GLN A 58 -24.56 6.41 -12.66
N ARG A 59 -24.21 5.39 -13.45
CA ARG A 59 -22.88 4.78 -13.47
C ARG A 59 -21.79 5.82 -13.75
N ALA A 60 -22.00 6.68 -14.74
CA ALA A 60 -21.06 7.74 -15.06
C ALA A 60 -20.89 8.72 -13.89
N ALA A 61 -21.97 9.08 -13.20
CA ALA A 61 -21.93 9.93 -12.01
C ALA A 61 -21.27 9.23 -10.79
N ASP A 62 -21.48 7.91 -10.62
CA ASP A 62 -20.81 7.11 -9.59
C ASP A 62 -19.30 7.06 -9.83
N VAL A 63 -18.89 6.77 -11.06
CA VAL A 63 -17.47 6.76 -11.47
C VAL A 63 -16.84 8.14 -11.29
N ALA A 64 -17.53 9.21 -11.69
CA ALA A 64 -17.03 10.58 -11.51
C ALA A 64 -16.87 10.94 -10.02
N ARG A 65 -17.82 10.55 -9.17
CA ARG A 65 -17.72 10.73 -7.71
C ARG A 65 -16.57 9.93 -7.10
N ALA A 66 -16.40 8.69 -7.52
CA ALA A 66 -15.28 7.85 -7.06
C ALA A 66 -13.92 8.44 -7.46
N GLN A 67 -13.80 8.91 -8.71
CA GLN A 67 -12.60 9.59 -9.21
C GLN A 67 -12.34 10.90 -8.47
N ALA A 68 -13.38 11.68 -8.16
CA ALA A 68 -13.25 12.91 -7.38
C ALA A 68 -12.79 12.65 -5.93
N ALA A 69 -13.20 11.53 -5.33
CA ALA A 69 -12.79 11.13 -3.98
C ALA A 69 -11.42 10.44 -3.94
N GLN A 70 -10.92 9.96 -5.07
CA GLN A 70 -9.69 9.17 -5.16
C GLN A 70 -8.46 9.87 -4.55
N PRO A 71 -8.19 11.17 -4.81
CA PRO A 71 -7.01 11.84 -4.23
C PRO A 71 -7.03 11.88 -2.70
N LEU A 72 -8.20 12.14 -2.10
CA LEU A 72 -8.34 12.14 -0.64
C LEU A 72 -8.15 10.74 -0.05
N ASN A 73 -8.71 9.72 -0.72
CA ASN A 73 -8.53 8.32 -0.30
C ASN A 73 -7.06 7.88 -0.39
N GLU A 74 -6.34 8.31 -1.42
CA GLU A 74 -4.90 8.06 -1.57
C GLU A 74 -4.10 8.72 -0.45
N ALA A 75 -4.37 9.99 -0.13
CA ALA A 75 -3.73 10.70 0.98
C ALA A 75 -3.97 10.00 2.34
N ILE A 76 -5.20 9.58 2.62
CA ILE A 76 -5.54 8.77 3.80
C ILE A 76 -4.77 7.44 3.78
N GLY A 77 -4.63 6.82 2.60
CA GLY A 77 -3.85 5.59 2.40
C GLY A 77 -2.37 5.77 2.75
N HIS A 78 -1.75 6.87 2.33
CA HIS A 78 -0.37 7.20 2.64
C HIS A 78 -0.13 7.41 4.14
N LEU A 79 -1.03 8.14 4.83
CA LEU A 79 -0.98 8.32 6.28
C LEU A 79 -1.03 6.97 7.01
N ASN A 80 -1.96 6.10 6.62
CA ASN A 80 -2.08 4.76 7.20
C ASN A 80 -0.85 3.88 6.91
N ALA A 81 -0.22 4.05 5.75
CA ALA A 81 1.03 3.35 5.43
C ALA A 81 2.20 3.82 6.31
N ALA A 82 2.35 5.13 6.51
CA ALA A 82 3.36 5.69 7.41
C ALA A 82 3.17 5.22 8.86
N HIS A 83 1.92 5.20 9.33
CA HIS A 83 1.60 4.69 10.67
C HIS A 83 1.96 3.20 10.82
N ARG A 84 1.63 2.36 9.84
CA ARG A 84 2.02 0.94 9.84
C ARG A 84 3.54 0.75 9.87
N ARG A 85 4.31 1.57 9.15
CA ARG A 85 5.77 1.57 9.22
C ARG A 85 6.27 1.87 10.63
N ALA A 86 5.74 2.92 11.27
CA ALA A 86 6.11 3.28 12.64
C ALA A 86 5.82 2.14 13.64
N ILE A 87 4.65 1.50 13.54
CA ILE A 87 4.29 0.35 14.38
C ILE A 87 5.24 -0.84 14.17
N ALA A 88 5.54 -1.18 12.92
CA ALA A 88 6.46 -2.27 12.62
C ALA A 88 7.88 -1.99 13.14
N ALA A 89 8.35 -0.75 13.04
CA ALA A 89 9.64 -0.34 13.60
C ALA A 89 9.66 -0.42 15.13
N TRP A 90 8.58 0.02 15.79
CA TRP A 90 8.40 -0.10 17.24
C TRP A 90 8.44 -1.57 17.69
N GLN A 91 7.76 -2.48 16.98
CA GLN A 91 7.79 -3.92 17.29
C GLN A 91 9.22 -4.49 17.22
N LYS A 92 9.98 -4.12 16.18
CA LYS A 92 11.39 -4.53 16.04
C LYS A 92 12.29 -4.00 17.16
N ILE A 93 12.02 -2.80 17.67
CA ILE A 93 12.74 -2.26 18.84
C ILE A 93 12.43 -3.12 20.07
N GLU A 94 11.18 -3.47 20.28
CA GLU A 94 10.76 -4.25 21.45
C GLU A 94 11.31 -5.69 21.42
N GLU A 95 11.36 -6.31 20.25
CA GLU A 95 12.04 -7.59 20.03
C GLU A 95 13.54 -7.50 20.34
N GLY A 96 14.22 -6.51 19.75
CA GLY A 96 15.65 -6.28 19.98
C GLY A 96 15.98 -5.98 21.46
N ARG A 97 15.12 -5.24 22.15
CA ARG A 97 15.24 -4.98 23.60
C ARG A 97 15.22 -6.28 24.41
N LYS A 98 14.28 -7.19 24.10
CA LYS A 98 14.21 -8.50 24.77
C LYS A 98 15.46 -9.34 24.51
N SER A 99 16.01 -9.30 23.31
CA SER A 99 17.27 -9.99 22.98
C SER A 99 18.47 -9.44 23.75
N ILE A 100 18.61 -8.11 23.83
CA ILE A 100 19.70 -7.46 24.57
C ILE A 100 19.58 -7.71 26.08
N ALA A 101 18.35 -7.76 26.62
CA ALA A 101 18.13 -7.98 28.05
C ALA A 101 18.86 -9.24 28.58
N GLY A 102 18.92 -10.30 27.77
CA GLY A 102 19.62 -11.55 28.11
C GLY A 102 21.15 -11.43 28.22
N ASN A 103 21.77 -10.44 27.55
CA ASN A 103 23.23 -10.23 27.51
C ASN A 103 23.59 -8.76 27.78
N THR A 104 22.88 -8.14 28.73
CA THR A 104 22.94 -6.69 28.98
C THR A 104 24.37 -6.22 29.29
N ARG A 105 25.08 -6.98 30.12
CA ARG A 105 26.43 -6.61 30.59
C ARG A 105 27.45 -6.69 29.46
N GLU A 106 27.33 -7.70 28.62
CA GLU A 106 28.18 -7.92 27.46
C GLU A 106 28.02 -6.77 26.46
N HIS A 107 26.78 -6.40 26.14
CA HIS A 107 26.50 -5.24 25.29
C HIS A 107 27.03 -3.92 25.90
N GLN A 108 26.91 -3.73 27.22
CA GLN A 108 27.51 -2.57 27.91
C GLN A 108 29.04 -2.56 27.81
N ILE A 109 29.71 -3.71 27.93
CA ILE A 109 31.17 -3.82 27.77
C ILE A 109 31.58 -3.47 26.35
N LEU A 110 30.81 -3.93 25.36
CA LEU A 110 31.04 -3.62 23.93
C LEU A 110 30.71 -2.17 23.55
N GLY A 111 30.29 -1.33 24.51
CA GLY A 111 30.01 0.08 24.27
C GLY A 111 28.69 0.35 23.57
N PHE A 112 27.76 -0.60 23.60
CA PHE A 112 26.41 -0.37 23.11
C PHE A 112 25.71 0.71 23.94
N ASP A 113 25.08 1.66 23.26
CA ASP A 113 24.34 2.74 23.91
C ASP A 113 23.02 2.21 24.50
N MET A 114 23.00 2.10 25.83
CA MET A 114 21.86 1.58 26.58
C MET A 114 20.62 2.50 26.52
N ALA A 115 20.78 3.78 26.19
CA ALA A 115 19.64 4.68 25.96
C ALA A 115 18.78 4.20 24.78
N LEU A 116 19.38 3.48 23.82
CA LEU A 116 18.66 2.92 22.68
C LEU A 116 17.69 1.79 23.05
N ILE A 117 17.78 1.20 24.24
CA ILE A 117 16.83 0.15 24.68
C ILE A 117 15.81 0.63 25.72
N GLU A 118 15.82 1.92 26.04
CA GLU A 118 14.80 2.49 26.92
C GLU A 118 13.39 2.24 26.35
N PRO A 119 12.40 1.92 27.20
CA PRO A 119 11.03 1.73 26.74
C PRO A 119 10.56 2.95 25.93
N ILE A 120 9.95 2.69 24.78
CA ILE A 120 9.31 3.71 23.97
C ILE A 120 7.81 3.49 23.93
N GLU A 121 7.07 4.59 24.00
CA GLU A 121 5.63 4.55 23.81
C GLU A 121 5.28 4.04 22.42
N MET A 122 4.23 3.22 22.33
CA MET A 122 3.71 2.77 21.05
C MET A 122 3.21 3.99 20.25
N PRO A 123 3.55 4.10 18.96
CA PRO A 123 3.03 5.17 18.10
C PRO A 123 1.51 5.22 18.16
N LYS A 124 0.95 6.37 18.54
CA LYS A 124 -0.50 6.58 18.52
C LYS A 124 -0.97 6.68 17.08
N LYS A 125 -2.22 6.26 16.83
CA LYS A 125 -2.87 6.51 15.54
C LYS A 125 -2.97 8.02 15.36
N VAL A 126 -2.45 8.53 14.24
CA VAL A 126 -2.58 9.94 13.88
C VAL A 126 -3.77 10.07 12.94
N GLU A 127 -4.62 11.04 13.26
CA GLU A 127 -5.75 11.44 12.45
C GLU A 127 -5.43 12.82 11.86
N ALA A 128 -5.77 13.04 10.60
CA ALA A 128 -5.63 14.35 9.98
C ALA A 128 -6.55 15.36 10.70
N SER A 129 -6.10 16.60 10.82
CA SER A 129 -6.86 17.69 11.46
C SER A 129 -8.15 18.04 10.72
N ALA A 130 -8.20 17.75 9.42
CA ALA A 130 -9.37 17.92 8.55
C ALA A 130 -9.40 16.86 7.44
N ALA A 131 -10.59 16.63 6.87
CA ALA A 131 -10.78 15.76 5.71
C ALA A 131 -10.36 16.44 4.39
N THR A 132 -9.11 16.93 4.35
CA THR A 132 -8.50 17.58 3.18
C THR A 132 -7.22 16.85 2.78
N ILE A 133 -6.78 17.02 1.53
CA ILE A 133 -5.57 16.37 1.03
C ILE A 133 -4.36 16.92 1.78
N GLU A 134 -4.28 18.24 1.91
CA GLU A 134 -3.17 18.95 2.53
C GLU A 134 -2.99 18.55 4.01
N ALA A 135 -4.09 18.43 4.76
CA ALA A 135 -4.02 17.99 6.15
C ALA A 135 -3.57 16.52 6.29
N ASN A 136 -3.94 15.64 5.34
CA ASN A 136 -3.47 14.26 5.33
C ASN A 136 -1.99 14.18 4.93
N ASP A 137 -1.54 15.01 4.00
CA ASP A 137 -0.13 15.07 3.58
C ASP A 137 0.77 15.58 4.71
N GLU A 138 0.36 16.63 5.42
CA GLU A 138 1.07 17.14 6.60
C GLU A 138 1.16 16.06 7.70
N ALA A 139 0.04 15.43 8.04
CA ALA A 139 0.02 14.33 9.00
C ALA A 139 0.88 13.14 8.56
N THR A 140 0.92 12.85 7.26
CA THR A 140 1.78 11.79 6.68
C THR A 140 3.24 12.14 6.83
N ALA A 141 3.64 13.39 6.57
CA ALA A 141 5.01 13.85 6.72
C ALA A 141 5.47 13.75 8.18
N ASP A 142 4.64 14.17 9.12
CA ASP A 142 4.91 14.05 10.56
C ASP A 142 5.08 12.60 10.99
N MET A 143 4.13 11.74 10.62
CA MET A 143 4.20 10.31 10.94
C MET A 143 5.41 9.63 10.28
N SER A 144 5.78 10.03 9.06
CA SER A 144 6.97 9.51 8.38
C SER A 144 8.26 9.88 9.12
N ARG A 145 8.38 11.09 9.67
CA ARG A 145 9.53 11.47 10.51
C ARG A 145 9.62 10.60 11.77
N VAL A 146 8.48 10.31 12.40
CA VAL A 146 8.43 9.37 13.54
C VAL A 146 8.86 7.97 13.11
N ALA A 147 8.32 7.46 11.99
CA ALA A 147 8.69 6.16 11.45
C ALA A 147 10.19 6.06 11.16
N ASP A 148 10.78 7.04 10.48
CA ASP A 148 12.19 7.04 10.12
C ASP A 148 13.12 7.04 11.34
N SER A 149 12.75 7.80 12.38
CA SER A 149 13.47 7.82 13.67
C SER A 149 13.42 6.44 14.35
N LEU A 150 12.25 5.82 14.40
CA LEU A 150 12.09 4.47 14.97
C LEU A 150 12.83 3.43 14.14
N GLU A 151 12.79 3.50 12.81
CA GLU A 151 13.51 2.59 11.92
C GLU A 151 15.03 2.72 12.06
N ALA A 152 15.55 3.94 12.23
CA ALA A 152 16.96 4.18 12.51
C ALA A 152 17.38 3.55 13.85
N ARG A 153 16.58 3.74 14.90
CA ARG A 153 16.80 3.13 16.21
C ARG A 153 16.72 1.59 16.14
N ALA A 154 15.70 1.05 15.50
CA ALA A 154 15.54 -0.39 15.28
C ALA A 154 16.74 -1.00 14.55
N ARG A 155 17.28 -0.32 13.53
CA ARG A 155 18.48 -0.77 12.81
C ARG A 155 19.70 -0.89 13.72
N LYS A 156 19.96 0.11 14.57
CA LYS A 156 21.09 0.08 15.52
C LYS A 156 20.97 -1.07 16.51
N ILE A 157 19.80 -1.25 17.12
CA ILE A 157 19.54 -2.32 18.09
C ILE A 157 19.72 -3.69 17.43
N ASN A 158 19.06 -3.92 16.29
CA ASN A 158 19.12 -5.21 15.61
C ASN A 158 20.52 -5.52 15.08
N SER A 159 21.28 -4.51 14.66
CA SER A 159 22.68 -4.70 14.29
C SER A 159 23.51 -5.23 15.47
N ALA A 160 23.33 -4.66 16.67
CA ALA A 160 24.04 -5.13 17.86
C ALA A 160 23.62 -6.55 18.27
N VAL A 161 22.32 -6.86 18.21
CA VAL A 161 21.78 -8.20 18.49
C VAL A 161 22.34 -9.23 17.50
N SER A 162 22.27 -8.94 16.21
CA SER A 162 22.76 -9.86 15.17
C SER A 162 24.27 -10.07 15.25
N GLN A 163 25.05 -9.02 15.52
CA GLN A 163 26.50 -9.15 15.68
C GLN A 163 26.85 -10.10 16.82
N TRP A 164 26.20 -9.93 17.98
CA TRP A 164 26.44 -10.78 19.15
C TRP A 164 26.00 -12.23 18.91
N ALA A 165 24.83 -12.43 18.32
CA ALA A 165 24.28 -13.76 18.02
C ALA A 165 25.13 -14.55 17.00
N ASN A 166 25.82 -13.85 16.10
CA ASN A 166 26.66 -14.46 15.08
C ASN A 166 28.10 -14.75 15.55
N TYR A 167 28.50 -14.27 16.73
CA TYR A 167 29.81 -14.58 17.28
C TYR A 167 29.82 -15.98 17.90
N THR A 168 30.88 -16.74 17.61
CA THR A 168 31.19 -17.95 18.39
C THR A 168 31.60 -17.57 19.82
N PRO A 169 31.56 -18.50 20.78
CA PRO A 169 32.00 -18.21 22.16
C PRO A 169 33.40 -17.61 22.24
N ASP A 170 34.35 -18.11 21.43
CA ASP A 170 35.72 -17.57 21.39
C ASP A 170 35.76 -16.13 20.84
N GLN A 171 34.94 -15.82 19.84
CA GLN A 171 34.83 -14.47 19.29
C GLN A 171 34.18 -13.50 20.28
N GLN A 172 33.15 -13.94 21.00
CA GLN A 172 32.52 -13.17 22.08
C GLN A 172 33.54 -12.84 23.18
N ASN A 173 34.26 -13.85 23.67
CA ASN A 173 35.30 -13.67 24.69
C ASN A 173 36.39 -12.70 24.22
N ARG A 174 36.89 -12.88 22.99
CA ARG A 174 37.90 -11.98 22.43
C ARG A 174 37.39 -10.55 22.30
N ALA A 175 36.15 -10.34 21.82
CA ALA A 175 35.56 -9.02 21.69
C ALA A 175 35.42 -8.32 23.05
N LEU A 176 34.99 -9.05 24.08
CA LEU A 176 34.90 -8.52 25.45
C LEU A 176 36.28 -8.16 26.02
N ILE A 177 37.28 -9.02 25.85
CA ILE A 177 38.66 -8.77 26.32
C ILE A 177 39.22 -7.51 25.66
N LEU A 178 39.07 -7.40 24.33
CA LEU A 178 39.55 -6.22 23.58
C LEU A 178 38.83 -4.94 24.02
N ALA A 179 37.51 -4.98 24.21
CA ALA A 179 36.76 -3.82 24.68
C ALA A 179 37.14 -3.39 26.10
N ILE A 180 37.50 -4.34 26.98
CA ILE A 180 38.01 -4.03 28.32
C ILE A 180 39.43 -3.47 28.26
N ALA A 181 40.32 -4.06 27.44
CA ALA A 181 41.69 -3.57 27.27
C ALA A 181 41.73 -2.13 26.77
N ASP A 182 40.90 -1.82 25.75
CA ASP A 182 40.75 -0.47 25.19
C ASP A 182 40.31 0.55 26.26
N ARG A 183 39.34 0.17 27.13
CA ARG A 183 38.90 1.03 28.25
C ARG A 183 39.96 1.23 29.33
N LEU A 184 40.86 0.27 29.50
CA LEU A 184 41.95 0.35 30.46
C LEU A 184 43.21 1.04 29.88
N GLY A 185 43.20 1.38 28.58
CA GLY A 185 44.32 2.03 27.89
C GLY A 185 45.52 1.11 27.65
N MET A 186 45.29 -0.20 27.50
CA MET A 186 46.31 -1.22 27.19
C MET A 186 46.25 -1.61 25.72
#